data_AF-A0AAT9TCI6-F1
#
_entry.id   AF-A0AAT9TCI6-F1
#
_cell.length_a   1.000
_cell.length_b   1.000
_cell.length_c   1.000
_cell.angle_alpha   90.00
_cell.angle_beta   90.00
_cell.angle_gamma   90.00
#
_symmetry.space_group_name_H-M   'P 1'
#
loop_
_entity.id
_entity.type
_entity.pdbx_description
1 polymer ?
#
loop_
_entity_poly.entity_id
_entity_poly.type
_entity_poly.pdbx_seq_one_letter_code
_entity_poly.pdbx_strand_id
1 'polypeptide(L)' 'MKMSEPHVGWTTEQRAVVKRYVQFAAAFAVAGIALSVFLIASGNSGGWGLLAIIGCVSVIGYFFIQRGKSGRA' A
#
# COMPACT_ATOMS: atom_id res chain seq x y z
N MET A 1 -12.02 -33.34 13.87
CA MET A 1 -10.69 -32.83 13.44
C MET A 1 -10.70 -31.32 13.54
N LYS A 2 -9.90 -30.71 14.43
CA LYS A 2 -9.64 -29.26 14.42
C LYS A 2 -8.62 -29.04 13.30
N MET A 3 -9.02 -28.40 12.20
CA MET A 3 -8.06 -27.86 11.24
C MET A 3 -7.26 -26.79 11.99
N SER A 4 -5.99 -27.07 12.26
CA SER A 4 -5.03 -26.06 12.68
C SER A 4 -5.06 -24.94 11.63
N GLU A 5 -5.47 -23.74 12.05
CA GLU A 5 -5.41 -22.55 11.21
C GLU A 5 -4.03 -22.51 10.54
N PRO A 6 -3.94 -22.44 9.20
CA PRO A 6 -2.65 -22.29 8.57
C PRO A 6 -2.06 -20.97 9.06
N HIS A 7 -0.89 -21.04 9.66
CA HIS A 7 -0.10 -19.90 10.08
C HIS A 7 0.41 -19.18 8.82
N VAL A 8 -0.44 -18.36 8.19
CA VAL A 8 -0.19 -17.69 6.89
C VAL A 8 0.69 -16.43 7.06
N GLY A 9 1.64 -16.45 8.00
CA GLY A 9 2.61 -15.39 8.18
C GLY A 9 3.65 -15.40 7.06
N TRP A 10 4.10 -14.22 6.61
CA TRP A 10 5.22 -14.16 5.67
C TRP A 10 6.53 -14.56 6.32
N THR A 11 7.34 -15.33 5.59
CA THR A 11 8.72 -15.63 5.95
C THR A 11 9.57 -14.35 5.96
N THR A 12 10.75 -14.40 6.58
CA THR A 12 11.70 -13.26 6.63
C THR A 12 12.11 -12.78 5.25
N GLU A 13 12.36 -13.72 4.32
CA GLU A 13 12.70 -13.43 2.91
C GLU A 13 11.54 -12.74 2.18
N GLN A 14 10.31 -13.23 2.34
CA GLN A 14 9.12 -12.61 1.74
C GLN A 14 8.90 -11.18 2.26
N ARG A 15 9.09 -10.97 3.57
CA ARG A 15 9.00 -9.62 4.18
C ARG A 15 10.04 -8.67 3.59
N ALA A 16 11.26 -9.13 3.34
CA ALA A 16 12.32 -8.31 2.75
C ALA A 16 12.01 -7.90 1.31
N VAL A 17 11.50 -8.84 0.50
CA VAL A 17 11.08 -8.57 -0.88
C VAL A 17 9.91 -7.57 -0.91
N VAL A 18 8.87 -7.81 -0.12
CA VAL A 18 7.72 -6.89 -0.06
C VAL A 18 8.15 -5.50 0.41
N LYS A 19 9.05 -5.41 1.40
CA LYS A 19 9.57 -4.11 1.87
C LYS A 19 10.20 -3.30 0.72
N ARG A 20 10.98 -3.93 -0.15
CA ARG A 20 11.61 -3.26 -1.31
C ARG A 20 10.57 -2.75 -2.30
N TYR A 21 9.59 -3.59 -2.66
CA TYR A 21 8.51 -3.18 -3.58
C TYR A 21 7.64 -2.07 -2.99
N VAL A 22 7.33 -2.13 -1.70
CA VAL A 22 6.54 -1.09 -1.01
C VAL A 22 7.30 0.22 -0.95
N GLN A 23 8.62 0.20 -0.72
CA GLN A 23 9.45 1.42 -0.77
C GLN A 23 9.45 2.05 -2.16
N PHE A 24 9.56 1.23 -3.21
CA PHE A 24 9.48 1.72 -4.58
C PHE A 24 8.09 2.32 -4.87
N ALA A 25 7.02 1.60 -4.54
CA ALA A 25 5.65 2.08 -4.71
C ALA A 25 5.37 3.37 -3.91
N ALA A 26 5.95 3.50 -2.71
CA ALA A 26 5.82 4.70 -1.89
C ALA A 26 6.42 5.94 -2.57
N ALA A 27 7.53 5.80 -3.30
CA ALA A 27 8.12 6.91 -4.06
C ALA A 27 7.15 7.41 -5.15
N PHE A 28 6.50 6.50 -5.88
CA PHE A 28 5.46 6.86 -6.85
C PHE A 28 4.22 7.47 -6.20
N ALA A 29 3.79 6.94 -5.05
CA ALA A 29 2.67 7.50 -4.31
C ALA A 29 2.96 8.96 -3.88
N VAL A 30 4.17 9.25 -3.39
CA VAL A 30 4.58 10.62 -3.05
C VAL A 30 4.57 11.54 -4.27
N ALA A 31 5.15 11.11 -5.39
CA ALA A 31 5.13 11.89 -6.62
C ALA A 31 3.70 12.12 -7.14
N GLY A 32 2.84 11.12 -7.06
CA GLY A 32 1.43 11.22 -7.46
C GLY A 32 0.61 12.14 -6.53
N ILE A 33 0.89 12.14 -5.22
CA ILE A 33 0.28 13.08 -4.27
C ILE A 33 0.74 14.50 -4.59
N ALA A 34 2.03 14.72 -4.82
CA ALA A 34 2.55 16.04 -5.19
C ALA A 34 1.89 16.56 -6.49
N LEU A 35 1.76 15.70 -7.50
CA LEU A 35 1.04 16.03 -8.74
C LEU A 35 -0.44 16.32 -8.47
N SER A 36 -1.10 15.54 -7.62
CA SER A 36 -2.51 15.75 -7.25
C SER A 36 -2.72 17.11 -6.59
N VAL A 37 -1.85 17.49 -5.65
CA VAL A 37 -1.87 18.80 -4.99
C VAL A 37 -1.66 19.92 -6.00
N PHE A 38 -0.71 19.77 -6.92
CA PHE A 38 -0.49 20.74 -8.00
C PHE A 38 -1.71 20.89 -8.91
N LEU A 39 -2.37 19.79 -9.27
CA LEU A 39 -3.59 19.80 -10.07
C LEU A 39 -4.75 20.49 -9.34
N ILE A 40 -4.93 20.20 -8.05
CA ILE A 40 -5.95 20.86 -7.22
C ILE A 40 -5.68 22.37 -7.13
N ALA A 41 -4.42 22.75 -6.88
CA ALA A 41 -4.02 24.17 -6.80
C ALA A 41 -4.20 24.92 -8.13
N SER A 42 -4.05 24.23 -9.27
CA SER A 42 -4.33 24.81 -10.60
C SER A 42 -5.80 24.80 -10.99
N GLY A 43 -6.71 24.43 -10.07
CA GLY A 43 -8.16 24.41 -10.30
C GLY A 43 -8.66 23.19 -11.09
N ASN A 44 -7.81 22.18 -11.29
CA ASN A 44 -8.17 20.96 -11.99
C ASN A 44 -8.79 19.94 -11.02
N SER A 45 -10.07 19.64 -11.22
CA SER A 45 -10.83 18.66 -10.43
C SER A 45 -10.30 17.23 -10.56
N GLY A 46 -9.54 16.91 -11.61
CA GLY A 46 -8.87 15.61 -11.79
C GLY A 46 -7.84 15.29 -10.70
N GLY A 47 -7.28 16.31 -10.04
CA GLY A 47 -6.37 16.12 -8.90
C GLY A 47 -7.04 15.42 -7.71
N TRP A 48 -8.33 15.68 -7.48
CA TRP A 48 -9.10 14.97 -6.45
C TRP A 48 -9.30 13.49 -6.78
N GLY A 49 -9.56 13.19 -8.05
CA GLY A 49 -9.70 11.81 -8.53
C GLY A 49 -8.40 11.02 -8.38
N LEU A 50 -7.27 11.61 -8.80
CA LEU A 50 -5.95 11.00 -8.64
C LEU A 50 -5.61 10.77 -7.17
N LEU A 51 -5.88 11.76 -6.31
CA LEU A 51 -5.63 11.65 -4.87
C LEU A 51 -6.48 10.55 -4.22
N ALA A 52 -7.75 10.42 -4.61
CA ALA A 52 -8.64 9.37 -4.12
C ALA A 52 -8.14 7.97 -4.52
N ILE A 53 -7.70 7.78 -5.77
CA ILE A 53 -7.16 6.51 -6.24
C ILE A 53 -5.90 6.13 -5.45
N ILE A 54 -4.96 7.08 -5.30
CA ILE A 54 -3.72 6.85 -4.55
C ILE A 54 -4.03 6.51 -3.09
N GLY A 55 -4.97 7.23 -2.47
CA GLY A 55 -5.45 6.95 -1.12
C GLY A 55 -6.01 5.53 -0.99
N CYS A 56 -6.93 5.13 -1.87
CA CYS A 56 -7.53 3.79 -1.86
C CYS A 56 -6.48 2.68 -2.01
N VAL A 57 -5.56 2.81 -2.97
CA VAL A 57 -4.49 1.83 -3.16
C VAL A 57 -3.57 1.75 -1.94
N SER A 58 -3.25 2.89 -1.32
CA SER A 58 -2.40 2.94 -0.13
C SER A 58 -3.06 2.24 1.06
N VAL A 59 -4.35 2.46 1.28
CA VAL A 59 -5.12 1.83 2.37
C VAL A 59 -5.21 0.32 2.17
N ILE A 60 -5.54 -0.13 0.96
CA ILE A 60 -5.60 -1.56 0.63
C ILE A 60 -4.24 -2.21 0.84
N GLY A 61 -3.18 -1.61 0.29
CA GLY A 61 -1.81 -2.09 0.46
C GLY A 61 -1.40 -2.21 1.94
N TYR A 62 -1.71 -1.19 2.74
CA TYR A 62 -1.46 -1.19 4.19
C TYR A 62 -2.18 -2.36 4.88
N PHE A 63 -3.47 -2.57 4.58
CA PHE A 63 -4.26 -3.66 5.16
C PHE A 63 -3.64 -5.03 4.89
N PHE A 64 -3.26 -5.31 3.63
CA PHE A 64 -2.64 -6.58 3.27
C PHE A 64 -1.26 -6.79 3.90
N ILE A 65 -0.43 -5.75 3.93
CA ILE A 65 0.89 -5.81 4.59
C ILE A 65 0.72 -6.07 6.10
N GLN A 66 -0.25 -5.41 6.74
CA GLN A 66 -0.52 -5.60 8.15
C GLN A 66 -0.99 -7.02 8.45
N ARG A 67 -1.83 -7.60 7.60
CA ARG A 67 -2.24 -9.01 7.69
C ARG A 67 -1.06 -9.97 7.52
N GLY A 68 -0.20 -9.77 6.50
CA GLY A 68 0.99 -10.59 6.26
C GLY A 68 2.05 -10.50 7.37
N LYS A 69 2.13 -9.36 8.06
CA LYS A 69 3.02 -9.15 9.21
C LYS A 69 2.46 -9.75 10.51
N SER A 70 1.14 -9.67 10.71
CA SER A 70 0.44 -10.09 11.93
C SER A 70 0.06 -11.57 11.94
N GLY A 71 -0.02 -12.21 10.77
CA GLY A 71 0.01 -13.67 10.68
C GLY A 71 1.30 -14.15 11.34
N ARG A 72 1.19 -14.75 12.52
CA ARG A 72 2.33 -15.45 13.15
C ARG A 72 2.70 -16.60 12.23
N ALA A 73 3.98 -16.71 11.90
CA ALA A 73 4.57 -17.86 11.21
C ALA A 73 4.83 -18.98 12.22
#